data_AF-A0A8R2QTL8-F1
#
_entry.id   AF-A0A8R2QTL8-F1
#
_cell.length_a   1.000
_cell.length_b   1.000
_cell.length_c   1.000
_cell.angle_alpha   90.00
_cell.angle_beta   90.00
_cell.angle_gamma   90.00
#
_symmetry.space_group_name_H-M   'P 1'
#
loop_
_entity.id
_entity.type
_entity.pdbx_description
1 polymer ?
#
loop_
_entity_poly.entity_id
_entity_poly.type
_entity_poly.pdbx_seq_one_letter_code
_entity_poly.pdbx_strand_id
1 'polypeptide(L)'
;MFDSSLKHACMLPKPPHYLNLYPTAGFLKRQIYKYRNLTLPVEWHHGSAQFIRSQMALRLEWDRQVALNNWLIWHPYSTIKFYWDFYFVLITFAAMGYMPMQVRIPTIISSYTPMRSHLLM
;
A
#
# COMPACT_ATOMS: atom_id res chain seq x y z
N MET A 1 16.96 26.98 -9.19
CA MET A 1 17.01 27.76 -10.44
C MET A 1 17.05 26.74 -11.57
N PHE A 2 15.93 26.55 -12.28
CA PHE A 2 15.86 25.55 -13.35
C PHE A 2 16.33 26.19 -14.65
N ASP A 3 17.47 25.74 -15.15
CA ASP A 3 18.02 26.16 -16.43
C ASP A 3 17.15 25.59 -17.57
N SER A 4 16.41 26.48 -18.23
CA SER A 4 15.43 26.18 -19.27
C SER A 4 16.04 26.26 -20.68
N SER A 5 17.31 25.89 -20.83
CA SER A 5 17.97 25.87 -22.14
C SER A 5 17.61 24.60 -22.92
N LEU A 6 16.67 24.76 -23.87
CA LEU A 6 16.59 24.03 -25.14
C LEU A 6 16.72 22.49 -25.07
N LYS A 7 15.72 21.79 -24.53
CA LYS A 7 15.53 20.35 -24.79
C LYS A 7 14.10 20.09 -25.26
N HIS A 8 13.98 19.67 -26.51
CA HIS A 8 12.79 19.19 -27.21
C HIS A 8 11.54 19.00 -26.33
N ALA A 9 10.56 19.89 -26.48
CA ALA A 9 9.30 19.94 -25.75
C ALA A 9 8.36 18.72 -25.96
N CYS A 10 8.84 17.63 -26.54
CA CYS A 10 8.05 16.41 -26.82
C CYS A 10 8.72 15.11 -26.33
N MET A 11 9.91 15.16 -25.75
CA MET A 11 10.50 13.95 -25.17
C MET A 11 10.04 13.82 -23.72
N LEU A 12 9.19 12.82 -23.45
CA LEU A 12 8.92 12.35 -22.10
C LEU A 12 10.29 12.16 -21.41
N PRO A 13 10.55 12.85 -20.29
CA PRO A 13 11.86 12.81 -19.68
C PRO A 13 12.24 11.36 -19.34
N LYS A 14 13.53 11.01 -19.37
CA LYS A 14 13.94 9.62 -19.06
C LYS A 14 13.53 9.27 -17.63
N PRO A 15 13.06 8.05 -17.35
CA PRO A 15 12.71 7.65 -15.98
C PRO A 15 13.93 7.83 -15.06
N PRO A 16 13.75 8.30 -13.81
CA PRO A 16 14.86 8.53 -12.91
C PRO A 16 15.68 7.26 -12.64
N HIS A 17 16.97 7.45 -12.36
CA HIS A 17 17.97 6.38 -12.25
C HIS A 17 17.62 5.31 -11.20
N TYR A 18 16.94 5.71 -10.13
CA TYR A 18 16.49 4.79 -9.09
C TYR A 18 15.35 3.85 -9.52
N LEU A 19 14.59 4.17 -10.57
CA LEU A 19 13.59 3.26 -11.14
C LEU A 19 14.22 2.16 -12.00
N ASN A 20 15.36 2.47 -12.65
CA ASN A 20 16.05 1.56 -13.56
C ASN A 20 17.48 1.27 -13.07
N LEU A 21 17.60 0.26 -12.21
CA LEU A 21 18.91 -0.26 -11.81
C LEU A 21 19.66 -0.83 -12.99
N TYR A 22 20.98 -0.63 -13.02
CA TYR A 22 21.84 -1.27 -14.01
C TYR A 22 21.69 -2.79 -13.96
N PRO A 23 21.70 -3.46 -15.14
CA PRO A 23 21.60 -4.92 -15.25
C PRO A 23 22.83 -5.65 -14.70
N THR A 24 23.82 -4.93 -14.18
CA THR A 24 25.01 -5.46 -13.47
C THR A 24 24.85 -5.42 -11.95
N ALA A 25 23.79 -4.80 -11.41
CA ALA A 25 23.57 -4.75 -9.97
C ALA A 25 23.28 -6.16 -9.42
N GLY A 26 23.84 -6.46 -8.24
CA GLY A 26 23.63 -7.74 -7.55
C GLY A 26 22.16 -7.99 -7.20
N PHE A 27 21.79 -9.27 -7.01
CA PHE A 27 20.41 -9.72 -6.79
C PHE A 27 19.71 -8.98 -5.64
N LEU A 28 20.34 -8.91 -4.47
CA LEU A 28 19.75 -8.25 -3.29
C LEU A 28 19.44 -6.78 -3.54
N LYS A 29 20.36 -6.05 -4.18
CA LYS A 29 20.13 -4.65 -4.55
C LYS A 29 18.92 -4.53 -5.46
N ARG A 30 18.76 -5.39 -6.47
CA ARG A 30 17.58 -5.37 -7.33
C ARG A 30 16.28 -5.59 -6.57
N GLN A 31 16.26 -6.52 -5.61
CA GLN A 31 15.06 -6.77 -4.82
C GLN A 31 14.70 -5.55 -3.97
N ILE A 32 15.67 -4.95 -3.27
CA ILE A 32 15.45 -3.74 -2.46
C ILE A 32 14.88 -2.61 -3.32
N TYR A 33 15.43 -2.38 -4.51
CA TYR A 33 14.91 -1.36 -5.41
C TYR A 33 13.54 -1.70 -6.02
N LYS A 34 13.25 -2.97 -6.28
CA LYS A 34 11.89 -3.39 -6.66
C LYS A 34 10.88 -3.08 -5.55
N TYR A 35 11.20 -3.43 -4.30
CA TYR A 35 10.36 -3.10 -3.16
C TYR A 35 10.20 -1.59 -2.99
N ARG A 36 11.27 -0.82 -3.19
CA ARG A 36 11.22 0.64 -3.18
C ARG A 36 10.28 1.20 -4.24
N ASN A 37 10.33 0.67 -5.46
CA ASN A 37 9.44 1.15 -6.53
C ASN A 37 7.96 0.94 -6.19
N LEU A 38 7.64 -0.06 -5.35
CA LEU A 38 6.28 -0.31 -4.92
C LEU A 38 5.76 0.67 -3.85
N THR A 39 6.65 1.38 -3.14
CA THR A 39 6.27 2.39 -2.13
C THR A 39 6.12 3.80 -2.70
N LEU A 40 6.54 4.02 -3.94
CA LEU A 40 6.41 5.28 -4.66
C LEU A 40 4.97 5.46 -5.21
N PRO A 41 4.49 6.71 -5.40
CA PRO A 41 3.23 6.98 -6.07
C PRO A 41 3.21 6.41 -7.50
N VAL A 42 2.05 5.93 -7.94
CA VAL A 42 1.91 5.40 -9.31
C VAL A 42 0.84 6.15 -10.07
N GLU A 43 1.05 6.29 -11.38
CA GLU A 43 0.22 7.07 -12.30
C GLU A 43 -1.21 6.56 -12.42
N TRP A 44 -1.42 5.24 -12.37
CA TRP A 44 -2.74 4.62 -12.47
C TRP A 44 -3.58 4.79 -11.19
N HIS A 45 -2.97 5.14 -10.06
CA HIS A 45 -3.70 5.32 -8.82
C HIS A 45 -4.62 6.54 -8.94
N HIS A 46 -5.90 6.39 -8.62
CA HIS A 46 -6.90 7.46 -8.78
C HIS A 46 -6.46 8.77 -8.12
N GLY A 47 -5.93 8.69 -6.89
CA GLY A 47 -5.37 9.86 -6.18
C GLY A 47 -4.25 10.56 -6.95
N SER A 48 -3.34 9.81 -7.59
CA SER A 48 -2.28 10.39 -8.42
C SER A 48 -2.87 11.08 -9.66
N ALA A 49 -3.82 10.45 -10.33
CA ALA A 49 -4.50 11.04 -11.48
C ALA A 49 -5.22 12.35 -11.13
N GLN A 50 -5.83 12.41 -9.94
CA GLN A 50 -6.59 13.58 -9.48
C GLN A 50 -5.71 14.73 -8.96
N PHE A 51 -4.67 14.42 -8.18
CA PHE A 51 -3.87 15.43 -7.46
C PHE A 51 -2.53 15.74 -8.12
N ILE A 52 -1.88 14.77 -8.74
CA ILE A 52 -0.54 14.93 -9.33
C ILE A 52 -0.65 15.27 -10.83
N ARG A 53 -1.67 14.75 -11.54
CA ARG A 53 -2.17 15.13 -12.90
C ARG A 53 -1.18 15.09 -14.07
N SER A 54 0.12 15.11 -13.84
CA SER A 54 1.14 15.13 -14.88
C SER A 54 2.33 14.24 -14.54
N GLN A 55 2.95 13.71 -15.58
CA GLN A 55 4.16 12.89 -15.49
C GLN A 55 5.33 13.63 -14.84
N MET A 56 5.42 14.95 -15.08
CA MET A 56 6.47 15.78 -14.51
C MET A 56 6.26 15.98 -12.99
N ALA A 57 5.03 16.26 -12.56
CA ALA A 57 4.72 16.41 -11.14
C ALA A 57 4.93 15.09 -10.37
N LEU A 58 4.61 13.96 -11.00
CA LEU A 58 4.79 12.64 -10.39
C LEU A 58 6.27 12.32 -10.14
N ARG A 59 7.15 12.78 -11.04
CA ARG A 59 8.60 12.69 -10.84
C ARG A 59 9.12 13.59 -9.74
N LEU A 60 8.64 14.82 -9.68
CA LEU A 60 8.99 15.73 -8.59
C LEU A 60 8.61 15.12 -7.24
N GLU A 61 7.47 14.43 -7.18
CA GLU A 61 7.03 13.74 -5.97
C GLU A 61 7.89 12.51 -5.66
N TRP A 62 8.29 11.73 -6.67
CA TRP A 62 9.27 10.67 -6.49
C TRP A 62 10.60 11.20 -5.95
N ASP A 63 11.15 12.24 -6.58
CA ASP A 63 12.41 12.85 -6.17
C ASP A 63 12.30 13.41 -4.75
N ARG A 64 11.16 14.00 -4.38
CA ARG A 64 10.88 14.45 -3.01
C ARG A 64 10.92 13.28 -2.02
N GLN A 65 10.23 12.18 -2.31
CA GLN A 65 10.24 11.00 -1.43
C GLN A 65 11.63 10.36 -1.33
N VAL A 66 12.37 10.31 -2.44
CA VAL A 66 13.74 9.80 -2.49
C VAL A 66 14.68 10.68 -1.68
N ALA A 67 14.59 12.00 -1.83
CA ALA A 67 15.42 12.98 -1.11
C ALA A 67 15.18 12.94 0.40
N LEU A 68 13.93 12.70 0.82
CA LEU A 68 13.59 12.56 2.25
C LEU A 68 14.16 11.28 2.88
N ASN A 69 14.72 10.36 2.10
CA ASN A 69 15.35 9.11 2.55
C ASN A 69 14.50 8.27 3.53
N ASN A 70 13.18 8.48 3.53
CA ASN A 70 12.25 7.82 4.43
C ASN A 70 11.77 6.51 3.79
N TRP A 71 12.64 5.49 3.82
CA TRP A 71 12.40 4.20 3.13
C TRP A 71 11.18 3.45 3.67
N LEU A 72 10.81 3.72 4.93
CA LEU A 72 9.72 3.05 5.62
C LEU A 72 8.36 3.73 5.41
N ILE A 73 8.34 4.94 4.84
CA ILE A 73 7.09 5.69 4.66
C ILE A 73 6.49 5.34 3.31
N TRP A 74 5.38 4.59 3.32
CA TRP A 74 4.63 4.29 2.11
C TRP A 74 3.86 5.52 1.64
N HIS A 75 3.98 5.87 0.36
CA HIS A 75 3.17 6.96 -0.19
C HIS A 75 1.69 6.56 -0.16
N PRO A 76 0.75 7.48 0.16
CA PRO A 76 -0.68 7.18 0.14
C PRO A 76 -1.18 6.67 -1.22
N TYR A 77 -0.55 7.12 -2.32
CA TYR A 77 -0.90 6.71 -3.69
C TYR A 77 0.04 5.63 -4.26
N SER A 78 0.70 4.85 -3.39
CA SER A 78 1.56 3.75 -3.79
C SER A 78 0.80 2.45 -3.98
N THR A 79 1.38 1.53 -4.76
CA THR A 79 0.82 0.20 -5.01
C THR A 79 0.69 -0.60 -3.72
N ILE A 80 1.72 -0.59 -2.85
CA ILE A 80 1.68 -1.33 -1.58
C ILE A 80 0.54 -0.82 -0.69
N LYS A 81 0.41 0.49 -0.54
CA LYS A 81 -0.64 1.07 0.31
C LYS A 81 -2.03 0.70 -0.19
N PHE A 82 -2.25 0.74 -1.50
CA PHE A 82 -3.52 0.35 -2.11
C PHE A 82 -3.91 -1.10 -1.78
N TYR A 83 -3.00 -2.06 -1.99
CA TYR A 83 -3.29 -3.46 -1.69
C TYR A 83 -3.41 -3.73 -0.19
N TRP A 84 -2.65 -3.00 0.63
CA TRP A 84 -2.77 -3.05 2.08
C TRP A 84 -4.16 -2.60 2.56
N ASP A 85 -4.66 -1.50 2.02
CA ASP A 85 -6.00 -1.00 2.33
C ASP A 85 -7.09 -1.98 1.89
N PHE A 86 -6.96 -2.53 0.69
CA PHE A 86 -7.88 -3.55 0.19
C PHE A 86 -7.89 -4.80 1.09
N TYR A 87 -6.71 -5.27 1.49
CA TYR A 87 -6.57 -6.40 2.42
C TYR A 87 -7.22 -6.10 3.77
N PHE A 88 -7.03 -4.90 4.29
CA PHE A 88 -7.65 -4.48 5.55
C PHE A 88 -9.17 -4.43 5.46
N VAL A 89 -9.73 -3.97 4.34
CA VAL A 89 -11.17 -4.00 4.07
C VAL A 89 -11.71 -5.44 4.06
N LEU A 90 -11.00 -6.37 3.42
CA LEU A 90 -11.39 -7.78 3.41
C LEU A 90 -11.39 -8.40 4.81
N ILE A 91 -10.35 -8.16 5.61
CA ILE A 91 -10.30 -8.63 6.99
C ILE A 91 -11.46 -8.05 7.80
N THR A 92 -11.69 -6.74 7.67
CA THR A 92 -12.76 -6.06 8.42
C THR A 92 -14.11 -6.64 8.05
N PHE A 93 -14.37 -6.88 6.75
CA PHE A 93 -15.58 -7.52 6.29
C PHE A 93 -15.76 -8.94 6.87
N ALA A 94 -14.70 -9.75 6.86
CA ALA A 94 -14.73 -11.08 7.47
C ALA A 94 -14.98 -11.03 8.99
N ALA A 95 -14.35 -10.08 9.69
CA ALA A 95 -14.53 -9.86 11.12
C ALA A 95 -15.97 -9.46 11.45
N MET A 96 -16.60 -8.61 10.64
CA MET A 96 -18.01 -8.24 10.80
C MET A 96 -18.97 -9.42 10.67
N GLY A 97 -18.63 -10.45 9.87
CA GLY A 97 -19.40 -11.69 9.80
C GLY A 97 -19.11 -12.65 10.96
N TYR A 98 -17.85 -12.76 11.36
CA TYR A 98 -17.40 -13.67 12.42
C TYR A 98 -17.86 -13.23 13.82
N MET A 99 -17.72 -11.95 14.16
CA MET A 99 -18.03 -11.44 15.50
C MET A 99 -19.48 -11.73 15.95
N PRO A 100 -20.53 -11.51 15.13
CA PRO A 100 -21.90 -11.85 15.50
C PRO A 100 -22.11 -13.36 15.69
N MET A 101 -21.46 -14.20 14.89
CA MET A 101 -21.53 -15.66 15.05
C MET A 101 -20.88 -16.10 16.36
N GLN A 102 -19.73 -15.52 16.71
CA GLN A 102 -19.05 -15.78 17.97
C GLN A 102 -19.86 -15.34 19.19
N VAL A 103 -20.67 -14.28 19.11
CA VAL A 103 -21.52 -13.87 20.24
C VAL A 103 -22.75 -14.78 20.37
N ARG A 104 -23.39 -15.14 19.26
CA ARG A 104 -24.66 -15.90 19.25
C ARG A 104 -24.51 -17.40 19.51
N ILE A 105 -23.47 -18.04 18.99
CA ILE A 105 -23.29 -19.50 19.13
C ILE A 105 -23.09 -19.93 20.61
N PRO A 106 -22.20 -19.31 21.40
CA PRO A 106 -22.03 -19.68 22.80
C PRO A 106 -23.20 -19.24 23.70
N THR A 107 -23.92 -18.15 23.39
CA THR A 107 -25.13 -17.78 24.15
C THR A 107 -26.28 -18.76 23.91
N ILE A 108 -26.46 -19.22 22.67
CA ILE A 108 -27.39 -20.30 22.33
C ILE A 108 -26.99 -21.57 23.10
N ILE A 109 -25.74 -22.04 23.00
CA ILE A 109 -25.30 -23.26 23.71
C ILE A 109 -25.48 -23.14 25.24
N SER A 110 -25.18 -21.99 25.84
CA SER A 110 -25.41 -21.74 27.28
C SER A 110 -26.89 -21.77 27.67
N SER A 111 -27.80 -21.41 26.76
CA SER A 111 -29.26 -21.48 27.01
C SER A 111 -29.83 -22.90 26.86
N TYR A 112 -29.14 -23.80 26.14
CA TYR A 112 -29.55 -25.21 25.98
C TYR A 112 -28.87 -26.17 26.94
N THR A 113 -27.85 -25.74 27.68
CA THR A 113 -27.35 -26.51 28.84
C THR A 113 -28.24 -26.23 30.04
N PRO A 114 -29.15 -27.14 30.45
CA PRO A 114 -29.77 -27.00 31.76
C PRO A 114 -28.66 -27.02 32.80
N MET A 115 -28.70 -26.06 33.71
CA MET A 115 -27.93 -26.05 34.95
C MET A 115 -28.06 -27.43 35.61
N ARG A 116 -27.07 -28.31 35.40
CA ARG A 116 -26.94 -29.58 36.12
C ARG A 116 -26.34 -29.27 37.48
N SER A 117 -27.06 -28.50 38.28
CA SER A 117 -26.76 -28.24 39.68
C SER A 117 -27.94 -28.69 40.51
N HIS A 118 -27.66 -29.58 41.48
CA HIS A 118 -28.54 -30.12 42.52
C HIS A 118 -29.30 -31.41 42.17
N LEU A 119 -28.60 -32.56 42.20
CA LEU A 119 -29.15 -33.86 42.59
C LEU A 119 -28.00 -34.85 42.88
N LEU A 120 -27.21 -34.54 43.91
CA LEU A 120 -26.46 -35.52 44.68
C LEU A 120 -26.56 -35.06 46.14
N MET A 121 -27.68 -35.43 46.75
CA MET A 121 -27.86 -35.53 48.20
C MET A 121 -28.53 -36.88 48.45
#